data_AF-A0A1D6G423-F1
#
_entry.id   AF-A0A1D6G423-F1
#
_cell.length_a   1.000
_cell.length_b   1.000
_cell.length_c   1.000
_cell.angle_alpha   90.00
_cell.angle_beta   90.00
_cell.angle_gamma   90.00
#
_symmetry.space_group_name_H-M   'P 1'
#
loop_
_entity.id
_entity.type
_entity.pdbx_description
1 polymer ?
#
loop_
_entity_poly.entity_id
_entity_poly.type
_entity_poly.pdbx_seq_one_letter_code
_entity_poly.pdbx_strand_id
1 'polypeptide(L)'
;MWGERTHHKHWHQGHGTSGNSNNKKHDKRQPKFIPDNYSSVDEVTTALREAGLESSNLILGIDFTKSNEWSGRHSFRRKSLHAINGTPNPYEQAISIIGRTLSPFDDDNLIPCFGFGDASTHDHSVFSFYPENRPCRGFEEVLVRYRQIVPHLNLSGPTSFAPLIYAAISVVENSNWQYHVLVIIADGQVTAANINDGRLSPQEQATIQAIVDAR
;
A
#
# COMPACT_ATOMS: atom_id res chain seq x y z
N MET A 1 58.16 65.51 -9.06
CA MET A 1 58.79 64.19 -8.89
C MET A 1 58.01 63.43 -7.83
N TRP A 2 57.17 62.44 -8.07
CA TRP A 2 56.53 61.75 -9.21
C TRP A 2 55.36 61.00 -8.51
N GLY A 3 54.08 60.97 -8.90
CA GLY A 3 53.35 61.49 -10.06
C GLY A 3 51.93 61.96 -9.68
N GLU A 4 51.22 62.44 -10.69
CA GLU A 4 50.00 63.27 -10.71
C GLU A 4 48.72 62.57 -10.17
N ARG A 5 47.84 63.22 -9.37
CA ARG A 5 46.61 64.00 -9.74
C ARG A 5 45.87 63.46 -10.98
N THR A 6 44.59 63.06 -10.91
CA THR A 6 43.37 63.93 -10.87
C THR A 6 42.12 63.11 -10.44
N HIS A 7 41.34 63.52 -9.42
CA HIS A 7 40.13 64.36 -9.38
C HIS A 7 38.76 63.78 -9.87
N HIS A 8 37.88 63.56 -8.87
CA HIS A 8 36.40 63.71 -8.81
C HIS A 8 35.50 62.67 -9.53
N LYS A 9 34.38 62.17 -8.96
CA LYS A 9 33.33 62.79 -8.12
C LYS A 9 32.67 61.80 -7.12
N HIS A 10 32.24 62.34 -5.98
CA HIS A 10 31.28 61.78 -5.01
C HIS A 10 29.89 61.49 -5.62
N TRP A 11 29.12 60.56 -5.04
CA TRP A 11 27.78 60.79 -4.46
C TRP A 11 27.33 59.60 -3.59
N HIS A 12 26.28 59.84 -2.80
CA HIS A 12 25.95 59.32 -1.47
C HIS A 12 25.25 57.94 -1.36
N GLN A 13 25.41 57.35 -0.16
CA GLN A 13 24.47 56.61 0.72
C GLN A 13 23.64 55.42 0.22
N GLY A 14 23.66 54.36 1.04
CA GLY A 14 22.59 53.37 1.14
C GLY A 14 22.95 52.19 2.05
N HIS A 15 22.38 52.15 3.26
CA HIS A 15 22.45 51.02 4.20
C HIS A 15 21.99 49.70 3.56
N GLY A 16 22.72 48.60 3.82
CA GLY A 16 22.32 47.23 3.45
C GLY A 16 22.69 46.25 4.56
N THR A 17 21.68 45.83 5.31
CA THR A 17 21.71 44.92 6.46
C THR A 17 21.75 43.44 6.07
N SER A 18 22.49 42.68 6.87
CA SER A 18 22.30 41.28 7.30
C SER A 18 22.05 40.18 6.25
N GLY A 19 23.01 39.27 6.14
CA GLY A 19 22.96 38.06 5.32
C GLY A 19 21.85 37.09 5.72
N ASN A 20 21.20 36.52 4.71
CA ASN A 20 20.07 35.61 4.83
C ASN A 20 20.54 34.17 4.58
N SER A 21 20.41 33.32 5.60
CA SER A 21 20.67 31.88 5.55
C SER A 21 19.52 31.14 4.85
N ASN A 22 19.81 30.52 3.70
CA ASN A 22 18.86 29.72 2.94
C ASN A 22 18.50 28.41 3.66
N ASN A 23 17.33 28.38 4.30
CA ASN A 23 16.73 27.19 4.88
C ASN A 23 15.70 26.61 3.89
N LYS A 24 16.09 25.59 3.13
CA LYS A 24 15.18 24.87 2.21
C LYS A 24 14.20 24.04 3.05
N LYS A 25 12.99 24.56 3.27
CA LYS A 25 11.87 23.81 3.85
C LYS A 25 11.42 22.72 2.86
N HIS A 26 11.60 21.47 3.24
CA HIS A 26 10.93 20.33 2.60
C HIS A 26 9.41 20.49 2.78
N ASP A 27 8.68 20.57 1.68
CA ASP A 27 7.21 20.63 1.65
C ASP A 27 6.65 19.27 2.08
N LYS A 28 6.44 19.09 3.39
CA LYS A 28 5.72 17.94 3.96
C LYS A 28 4.22 18.14 3.68
N ARG A 29 3.78 17.88 2.44
CA ARG A 29 2.36 17.78 2.14
C ARG A 29 1.77 16.63 2.94
N GLN A 30 1.03 16.97 3.99
CA GLN A 30 0.25 15.99 4.74
C GLN A 30 -0.78 15.35 3.79
N PRO A 31 -1.02 14.03 3.89
CA PRO A 31 -2.05 13.38 3.09
C PRO A 31 -3.41 14.03 3.40
N LYS A 32 -4.10 14.47 2.35
CA LYS A 32 -5.45 15.04 2.49
C LYS A 32 -6.39 13.91 2.89
N PHE A 33 -7.05 14.07 4.04
CA PHE A 33 -8.12 13.18 4.49
C PHE A 33 -9.27 13.21 3.46
N ILE A 34 -9.74 12.04 3.05
CA ILE A 34 -10.90 11.89 2.15
C ILE A 34 -12.08 11.49 3.03
N PRO A 35 -13.16 12.29 3.12
CA PRO A 35 -14.33 11.97 3.94
C PRO A 35 -15.19 10.84 3.33
N ASP A 36 -15.84 10.06 4.19
CA ASP A 36 -16.82 9.04 3.79
C ASP A 36 -18.11 9.69 3.28
N ASN A 37 -18.31 9.69 1.97
CA ASN A 37 -19.43 10.38 1.30
C ASN A 37 -20.46 9.44 0.66
N TYR A 38 -20.36 8.13 0.85
CA TYR A 38 -21.16 7.13 0.12
C TYR A 38 -21.92 6.18 1.05
N SER A 39 -23.14 5.84 0.67
CA SER A 39 -24.10 5.02 1.43
C SER A 39 -24.38 3.65 0.79
N SER A 40 -23.90 3.40 -0.43
CA SER A 40 -24.04 2.13 -1.13
C SER A 40 -22.82 1.80 -2.01
N VAL A 41 -22.68 0.52 -2.38
CA VAL A 41 -21.65 0.04 -3.34
C VAL A 41 -21.82 0.70 -4.71
N ASP A 42 -23.06 0.92 -5.14
CA ASP A 42 -23.36 1.53 -6.44
C ASP A 42 -22.94 3.01 -6.49
N GLU A 43 -23.09 3.73 -5.37
CA GLU A 43 -22.58 5.09 -5.23
C GLU A 43 -21.06 5.15 -5.30
N VAL A 44 -20.36 4.23 -4.63
CA VAL A 44 -18.88 4.14 -4.70
C VAL A 44 -18.44 3.85 -6.14
N THR A 45 -19.11 2.92 -6.81
CA THR A 45 -18.82 2.55 -8.20
C THR A 45 -19.02 3.75 -9.12
N THR A 46 -20.12 4.48 -8.97
CA THR A 46 -20.39 5.67 -9.79
C THR A 46 -19.34 6.76 -9.56
N ALA A 47 -18.98 7.01 -8.30
CA ALA A 47 -17.99 8.03 -7.96
C ALA A 47 -16.58 7.70 -8.48
N LEU A 48 -16.16 6.43 -8.43
CA LEU A 48 -14.88 6.00 -9.02
C LEU A 48 -14.83 6.27 -10.52
N ARG A 49 -15.93 5.98 -11.23
CA ARG A 49 -16.06 6.27 -12.66
C ARG A 49 -16.00 7.77 -12.95
N GLU A 50 -16.72 8.59 -12.18
CA GLU A 50 -16.72 10.06 -12.31
C GLU A 50 -15.35 10.68 -12.00
N ALA A 51 -14.56 10.06 -11.11
CA ALA A 51 -13.20 10.48 -10.79
C ALA A 51 -12.18 10.13 -11.91
N GLY A 52 -12.62 9.52 -13.01
CA GLY A 52 -11.78 9.17 -14.15
C GLY A 52 -11.06 7.83 -13.99
N LEU A 53 -11.52 6.96 -13.08
CA LEU A 53 -11.13 5.55 -13.10
C LEU A 53 -11.89 4.87 -14.26
N GLU A 54 -11.40 5.09 -15.47
CA GLU A 54 -12.03 4.55 -16.69
C GLU A 54 -11.54 3.13 -17.00
N SER A 55 -10.29 2.83 -16.63
CA SER A 55 -9.59 1.56 -16.91
C SER A 55 -8.45 1.36 -15.91
N SER A 56 -8.41 0.23 -15.21
CA SER A 56 -7.34 -0.12 -14.28
C SER A 56 -7.11 -1.63 -14.26
N ASN A 57 -5.97 -2.05 -13.72
CA ASN A 57 -5.74 -3.45 -13.38
C ASN A 57 -5.65 -3.61 -11.87
N LEU A 58 -6.14 -4.73 -11.33
CA LEU A 58 -6.17 -4.98 -9.90
C LEU A 58 -5.11 -6.01 -9.49
N ILE A 59 -4.40 -5.71 -8.41
CA ILE A 59 -3.49 -6.65 -7.74
C ILE A 59 -4.03 -6.88 -6.33
N LEU A 60 -4.11 -8.15 -5.90
CA LEU A 60 -4.59 -8.48 -4.56
C LEU A 60 -3.49 -9.12 -3.72
N GLY A 61 -3.26 -8.57 -2.53
CA GLY A 61 -2.42 -9.17 -1.50
C GLY A 61 -3.21 -9.55 -0.26
N ILE A 62 -2.97 -10.75 0.26
CA ILE A 62 -3.65 -11.28 1.44
C ILE A 62 -2.61 -11.61 2.52
N ASP A 63 -2.81 -11.01 3.69
CA ASP A 63 -2.05 -11.25 4.90
C ASP A 63 -2.37 -12.64 5.46
N PHE A 64 -1.34 -13.48 5.67
CA PHE A 64 -1.42 -14.79 6.31
C PHE A 64 -0.53 -14.87 7.56
N THR A 65 -0.38 -13.75 8.27
CA THR A 65 0.33 -13.69 9.55
C THR A 65 -0.51 -14.28 10.67
N LYS A 66 0.19 -14.69 11.73
CA LYS A 66 -0.37 -15.39 12.89
C LYS A 66 -1.31 -14.53 13.72
N SER A 67 -1.21 -13.19 13.63
CA SER A 67 -2.12 -12.29 14.35
C SER A 67 -3.59 -12.51 14.02
N ASN A 68 -3.86 -12.99 12.81
CA ASN A 68 -5.19 -13.42 12.38
C ASN A 68 -5.84 -14.48 13.29
N GLU A 69 -5.05 -15.28 14.03
CA GLU A 69 -5.58 -16.25 15.00
C GLU A 69 -6.31 -15.58 16.18
N TRP A 70 -5.88 -14.40 16.60
CA TRP A 70 -6.43 -13.71 17.78
C TRP A 70 -7.14 -12.38 17.47
N SER A 71 -6.88 -11.75 16.33
CA SER A 71 -7.51 -10.47 15.93
C SER A 71 -9.05 -10.58 15.79
N GLY A 72 -9.57 -11.79 15.56
CA GLY A 72 -11.01 -12.09 15.56
C GLY A 72 -11.66 -12.18 16.95
N ARG A 73 -10.93 -11.91 18.05
CA ARG A 73 -11.43 -12.00 19.43
C ARG A 73 -12.74 -11.28 19.65
N HIS A 74 -12.88 -10.07 19.11
CA HIS A 74 -14.05 -9.21 19.29
C HIS A 74 -14.96 -9.16 18.05
N SER A 75 -14.38 -9.22 16.85
CA SER A 75 -15.10 -9.04 15.58
C SER A 75 -15.60 -10.35 14.97
N PHE A 76 -15.01 -11.49 15.32
CA PHE A 76 -15.29 -12.77 14.66
C PHE A 76 -15.46 -13.93 15.65
N ARG A 77 -16.15 -13.65 16.76
CA ARG A 77 -16.55 -14.67 17.77
C ARG A 77 -15.37 -15.52 18.27
N ARG A 78 -14.21 -14.89 18.47
CA ARG A 78 -12.98 -15.55 18.94
C ARG A 78 -12.44 -16.64 18.00
N LYS A 79 -12.84 -16.62 16.74
CA LYS A 79 -12.28 -17.47 15.69
C LYS A 79 -11.14 -16.72 14.98
N SER A 80 -10.25 -17.50 14.38
CA SER A 80 -9.28 -16.97 13.42
C SER A 80 -10.01 -16.24 12.29
N LEU A 81 -9.47 -15.11 11.85
CA LEU A 81 -9.99 -14.35 10.71
C LEU A 81 -9.92 -15.14 9.39
N HIS A 82 -9.10 -16.20 9.32
CA HIS A 82 -9.03 -17.12 8.18
C HIS A 82 -9.87 -18.40 8.35
N ALA A 83 -10.68 -18.53 9.41
CA ALA A 83 -11.37 -19.80 9.67
C ALA A 83 -12.35 -20.16 8.54
N ILE A 84 -12.02 -21.18 7.74
CA ILE A 84 -12.89 -21.71 6.68
C ILE A 84 -14.00 -22.55 7.32
N ASN A 85 -15.24 -22.10 7.20
CA ASN A 85 -16.41 -22.77 7.76
C ASN A 85 -17.65 -22.49 6.89
N GLY A 86 -18.85 -22.85 7.34
CA GLY A 86 -20.10 -22.64 6.58
C GLY A 86 -20.52 -21.17 6.40
N THR A 87 -19.91 -20.24 7.14
CA THR A 87 -20.13 -18.78 7.01
C THR A 87 -18.85 -18.08 6.55
N PRO A 88 -18.92 -17.13 5.60
CA PRO A 88 -17.75 -16.40 5.13
C PRO A 88 -17.01 -15.68 6.26
N ASN A 89 -15.70 -15.89 6.35
CA ASN A 89 -14.84 -15.13 7.23
C ASN A 89 -14.57 -13.70 6.70
N PRO A 90 -13.97 -12.80 7.50
CA PRO A 90 -13.78 -11.40 7.10
C PRO A 90 -12.97 -11.22 5.79
N TYR A 91 -11.97 -12.06 5.52
CA TYR A 91 -11.25 -12.02 4.24
C TYR A 91 -12.15 -12.43 3.07
N GLU A 92 -12.95 -13.49 3.21
CA GLU A 92 -13.92 -13.90 2.18
C GLU A 92 -14.96 -12.81 1.90
N GLN A 93 -15.42 -12.13 2.95
CA GLN A 93 -16.35 -11.01 2.83
C GLN A 93 -15.69 -9.83 2.10
N ALA A 94 -14.47 -9.48 2.47
CA ALA A 94 -13.71 -8.41 1.81
C ALA A 94 -13.47 -8.71 0.33
N ILE A 95 -12.95 -9.90 -0.01
CA ILE A 95 -12.75 -10.36 -1.40
C ILE A 95 -14.05 -10.23 -2.20
N SER A 96 -15.18 -10.66 -1.62
CA SER A 96 -16.49 -10.62 -2.28
C SER A 96 -17.03 -9.20 -2.46
N ILE A 97 -16.76 -8.28 -1.52
CA ILE A 97 -17.17 -6.87 -1.64
C ILE A 97 -16.30 -6.18 -2.69
N ILE A 98 -14.98 -6.35 -2.60
CA ILE A 98 -14.00 -5.79 -3.54
C ILE A 98 -14.33 -6.22 -4.97
N GLY A 99 -14.59 -7.51 -5.20
CA GLY A 99 -14.97 -7.99 -6.54
C GLY A 99 -16.26 -7.34 -7.05
N ARG A 100 -17.27 -7.15 -6.20
CA ARG A 100 -18.50 -6.46 -6.61
C ARG A 100 -18.30 -4.98 -6.91
N THR A 101 -17.40 -4.31 -6.20
CA THR A 101 -17.16 -2.86 -6.34
C THR A 101 -16.13 -2.53 -7.42
N LEU A 102 -15.09 -3.33 -7.58
CA LEU A 102 -13.91 -2.99 -8.38
C LEU A 102 -13.78 -3.78 -9.69
N SER A 103 -14.36 -4.98 -9.82
CA SER A 103 -14.32 -5.73 -11.09
C SER A 103 -14.83 -4.96 -12.30
N PRO A 104 -15.82 -4.04 -12.21
CA PRO A 104 -16.22 -3.23 -13.36
C PRO A 104 -15.16 -2.26 -13.90
N PHE A 105 -14.04 -2.09 -13.18
CA PHE A 105 -12.91 -1.23 -13.55
C PHE A 105 -11.65 -2.02 -13.90
N ASP A 106 -11.71 -3.35 -13.82
CA ASP A 106 -10.59 -4.23 -14.17
C ASP A 106 -10.64 -4.55 -15.67
N ASP A 107 -9.58 -4.20 -16.39
CA ASP A 107 -9.59 -4.19 -17.86
C ASP A 107 -9.61 -5.60 -18.47
N ASP A 108 -8.96 -6.57 -17.82
CA ASP A 108 -8.75 -7.91 -18.36
C ASP A 108 -9.36 -9.04 -17.50
N ASN A 109 -9.91 -8.71 -16.33
CA ASN A 109 -10.41 -9.67 -15.33
C ASN A 109 -9.32 -10.64 -14.86
N LEU A 110 -8.04 -10.26 -14.97
CA LEU A 110 -6.89 -11.03 -14.50
C LEU A 110 -6.33 -10.38 -13.25
N ILE A 111 -6.47 -11.08 -12.12
CA ILE A 111 -6.07 -10.58 -10.80
C ILE A 111 -4.82 -11.31 -10.34
N PRO A 112 -3.60 -10.74 -10.49
CA PRO A 112 -2.43 -11.19 -9.76
C PRO A 112 -2.73 -11.23 -8.26
N CYS A 113 -2.62 -12.43 -7.67
CA CYS A 113 -2.98 -12.68 -6.28
C CYS A 113 -1.80 -13.26 -5.51
N PHE A 114 -1.45 -12.60 -4.41
CA PHE A 114 -0.31 -12.95 -3.58
C PHE A 114 -0.70 -13.15 -2.11
N GLY A 115 -0.01 -14.07 -1.45
CA GLY A 115 -0.03 -14.22 0.00
C GLY A 115 1.32 -13.85 0.62
N PHE A 116 1.31 -13.36 1.85
CA PHE A 116 2.53 -13.02 2.60
C PHE A 116 2.36 -13.27 4.10
N GLY A 117 3.47 -13.40 4.84
CA GLY A 117 3.46 -13.54 6.30
C GLY A 117 3.23 -14.96 6.83
N ASP A 118 3.08 -15.96 5.97
CA ASP A 118 3.08 -17.37 6.36
C ASP A 118 4.51 -17.86 6.63
N ALA A 119 4.66 -19.07 7.16
CA ALA A 119 5.97 -19.65 7.49
C ALA A 119 6.89 -19.85 6.29
N SER A 120 6.38 -19.85 5.05
CA SER A 120 7.24 -19.90 3.85
C SER A 120 7.80 -18.54 3.44
N THR A 121 7.13 -17.44 3.81
CA THR A 121 7.46 -16.09 3.34
C THR A 121 7.99 -15.14 4.42
N HIS A 122 7.50 -15.27 5.66
CA HIS A 122 7.77 -14.33 6.76
C HIS A 122 7.57 -12.87 6.28
N ASP A 123 8.50 -11.97 6.60
CA ASP A 123 8.52 -10.56 6.14
C ASP A 123 9.47 -10.32 4.95
N HIS A 124 9.86 -11.37 4.22
CA HIS A 124 10.91 -11.30 3.19
C HIS A 124 10.42 -11.50 1.77
N SER A 125 9.32 -12.22 1.56
CA SER A 125 8.82 -12.56 0.23
C SER A 125 7.29 -12.64 0.19
N VAL A 126 6.76 -12.92 -1.00
CA VAL A 126 5.37 -13.30 -1.21
C VAL A 126 5.31 -14.64 -1.93
N PHE A 127 4.20 -15.34 -1.82
CA PHE A 127 3.89 -16.47 -2.69
C PHE A 127 2.71 -16.13 -3.60
N SER A 128 2.76 -16.58 -4.84
CA SER A 128 1.65 -16.45 -5.78
C SER A 128 0.58 -17.51 -5.53
N PHE A 129 -0.68 -17.14 -5.69
CA PHE A 129 -1.80 -18.07 -5.52
C PHE A 129 -1.72 -19.28 -6.45
N TYR A 130 -1.21 -19.08 -7.67
CA TYR A 130 -0.94 -20.14 -8.62
C TYR A 130 0.56 -20.20 -8.99
N PRO A 131 1.05 -21.39 -9.36
CA PRO A 131 2.38 -21.57 -9.94
C PRO A 131 2.62 -20.65 -11.15
N GLU A 132 3.90 -20.38 -11.41
CA GLU A 132 4.36 -19.53 -12.52
C GLU A 132 3.71 -18.13 -12.55
N ASN A 133 3.27 -17.61 -11.40
CA ASN A 133 2.60 -16.31 -11.26
C ASN A 133 1.34 -16.15 -12.11
N ARG A 134 0.63 -17.26 -12.42
CA ARG A 134 -0.64 -17.17 -13.15
C ARG A 134 -1.66 -16.32 -12.37
N PRO A 135 -2.26 -15.28 -12.97
CA PRO A 135 -3.33 -14.52 -12.33
C PRO A 135 -4.61 -15.33 -12.18
N CYS A 136 -5.42 -14.97 -11.19
CA CYS A 136 -6.80 -15.45 -11.06
C CYS A 136 -7.70 -14.80 -12.11
N ARG A 137 -8.68 -15.54 -12.63
CA ARG A 137 -9.71 -15.05 -13.54
C ARG A 137 -10.89 -14.55 -12.71
N GLY A 138 -10.87 -13.27 -12.39
CA GLY A 138 -11.85 -12.59 -11.55
C GLY A 138 -11.83 -13.00 -10.08
N PHE A 139 -12.59 -12.25 -9.27
CA PHE A 139 -12.65 -12.44 -7.82
C PHE A 139 -13.33 -13.75 -7.39
N GLU A 140 -14.13 -14.37 -8.26
CA GLU A 140 -14.67 -15.70 -8.03
C GLU A 140 -13.55 -16.75 -7.95
N GLU A 141 -12.57 -16.72 -8.86
CA GLU A 141 -11.42 -17.63 -8.81
C GLU A 141 -10.52 -17.30 -7.62
N VAL A 142 -10.36 -16.01 -7.28
CA VAL A 142 -9.64 -15.59 -6.06
C VAL A 142 -10.25 -16.24 -4.81
N LEU A 143 -11.58 -16.15 -4.66
CA LEU A 143 -12.27 -16.68 -3.48
C LEU A 143 -12.18 -18.21 -3.41
N VAL A 144 -12.32 -18.90 -4.54
CA VAL A 144 -12.14 -20.36 -4.61
C VAL A 144 -10.72 -20.74 -4.22
N ARG A 145 -9.72 -20.04 -4.78
CA ARG A 145 -8.31 -20.35 -4.53
C ARG A 145 -7.91 -20.04 -3.09
N TYR A 146 -8.36 -18.92 -2.54
CA TYR A 146 -8.18 -18.57 -1.13
C TYR A 146 -8.64 -19.70 -0.20
N ARG A 147 -9.85 -20.24 -0.41
CA ARG A 147 -10.37 -21.37 0.38
C ARG A 147 -9.54 -22.65 0.25
N GLN A 148 -8.91 -22.87 -0.90
CA GLN A 148 -8.05 -24.04 -1.13
C GLN A 148 -6.70 -23.92 -0.42
N ILE A 149 -6.09 -22.74 -0.42
CA ILE A 149 -4.74 -22.56 0.13
C ILE A 149 -4.75 -22.45 1.65
N VAL A 150 -5.74 -21.75 2.24
CA VAL A 150 -5.76 -21.42 3.68
C VAL A 150 -5.55 -22.63 4.59
N PRO A 151 -6.21 -23.79 4.38
CA PRO A 151 -6.03 -24.97 5.25
C PRO A 151 -4.60 -25.55 5.24
N HIS A 152 -3.78 -25.20 4.25
CA HIS A 152 -2.44 -25.72 4.05
C HIS A 152 -1.33 -24.72 4.47
N LEU A 153 -1.71 -23.51 4.91
CA LEU A 153 -0.76 -22.49 5.34
C LEU A 153 -0.46 -22.62 6.84
N ASN A 154 0.79 -22.36 7.19
CA ASN A 154 1.20 -22.19 8.58
C ASN A 154 1.39 -20.69 8.85
N LEU A 155 0.45 -20.07 9.56
CA LEU A 155 0.48 -18.62 9.81
C LEU A 155 1.69 -18.23 10.68
N SER A 156 2.41 -17.19 10.28
CA SER A 156 3.69 -16.81 10.92
C SER A 156 3.83 -15.29 11.07
N GLY A 157 5.03 -14.76 10.90
CA GLY A 157 5.38 -13.34 10.90
C GLY A 157 6.89 -13.23 10.79
N PRO A 158 7.48 -12.05 10.99
CA PRO A 158 6.83 -10.76 11.26
C PRO A 158 5.96 -10.27 10.09
N THR A 159 5.16 -9.24 10.32
CA THR A 159 4.36 -8.57 9.29
C THR A 159 5.11 -7.37 8.69
N SER A 160 5.33 -7.39 7.38
CA SER A 160 5.81 -6.26 6.55
C SER A 160 5.06 -6.28 5.21
N PHE A 161 4.65 -5.11 4.71
CA PHE A 161 4.01 -5.02 3.39
C PHE A 161 5.03 -4.77 2.27
N ALA A 162 6.30 -4.53 2.61
CA ALA A 162 7.34 -4.25 1.62
C ALA A 162 7.47 -5.33 0.54
N PRO A 163 7.51 -6.65 0.87
CA PRO A 163 7.62 -7.69 -0.16
C PRO A 163 6.45 -7.66 -1.15
N LEU A 164 5.23 -7.41 -0.65
CA LEU A 164 4.03 -7.34 -1.47
C LEU A 164 4.03 -6.09 -2.37
N ILE A 165 4.44 -4.94 -1.85
CA ILE A 165 4.53 -3.70 -2.64
C ILE A 165 5.56 -3.86 -3.76
N TYR A 166 6.72 -4.45 -3.48
CA TYR A 166 7.72 -4.72 -4.52
C TYR A 166 7.23 -5.75 -5.55
N ALA A 167 6.49 -6.79 -5.14
CA ALA A 167 5.86 -7.71 -6.08
C ALA A 167 4.85 -6.98 -6.99
N ALA A 168 4.08 -6.04 -6.45
CA ALA A 168 3.17 -5.21 -7.24
C ALA A 168 3.90 -4.28 -8.22
N ILE A 169 5.02 -3.67 -7.80
CA ILE A 169 5.89 -2.90 -8.71
C ILE A 169 6.36 -3.78 -9.87
N SER A 170 6.82 -5.01 -9.61
CA SER A 170 7.21 -5.93 -10.68
C SER A 170 6.06 -6.30 -11.62
N VAL A 171 4.82 -6.40 -11.14
CA VAL A 171 3.65 -6.58 -12.02
C VAL A 171 3.44 -5.36 -12.92
N VAL A 172 3.56 -4.15 -12.38
CA VAL A 172 3.47 -2.90 -13.16
C VAL A 172 4.57 -2.81 -14.22
N GLU A 173 5.80 -3.14 -13.88
CA GLU A 173 6.93 -3.15 -14.82
C GLU A 173 6.71 -4.15 -15.97
N ASN A 174 6.19 -5.35 -15.66
CA ASN A 174 5.95 -6.41 -16.64
C ASN A 174 4.68 -6.19 -17.49
N SER A 175 3.83 -5.25 -17.11
CA SER A 175 2.60 -4.87 -17.85
C SER A 175 2.79 -3.60 -18.67
N ASN A 176 4.03 -3.25 -19.03
CA ASN A 176 4.38 -2.02 -19.74
C ASN A 176 3.88 -0.76 -19.02
N TRP A 177 3.97 -0.73 -17.69
CA TRP A 177 3.62 0.42 -16.86
C TRP A 177 2.14 0.83 -16.94
N GLN A 178 1.25 -0.13 -17.16
CA GLN A 178 -0.18 0.11 -17.05
C GLN A 178 -0.57 0.51 -15.62
N TYR A 179 -1.64 1.28 -15.48
CA TYR A 179 -2.13 1.71 -14.16
C TYR A 179 -2.69 0.51 -13.37
N HIS A 180 -2.20 0.34 -12.14
CA HIS A 180 -2.65 -0.73 -11.24
C HIS A 180 -3.10 -0.17 -9.89
N VAL A 181 -4.09 -0.83 -9.29
CA VAL A 181 -4.46 -0.64 -7.89
C VAL A 181 -4.07 -1.89 -7.10
N LEU A 182 -3.14 -1.73 -6.15
CA LEU A 182 -2.82 -2.76 -5.17
C LEU A 182 -3.83 -2.69 -4.02
N VAL A 183 -4.59 -3.77 -3.83
CA VAL A 183 -5.50 -3.96 -2.70
C VAL A 183 -4.86 -4.92 -1.70
N ILE A 184 -4.62 -4.46 -0.47
CA ILE A 184 -4.08 -5.27 0.61
C ILE A 184 -5.19 -5.56 1.62
N ILE A 185 -5.51 -6.83 1.83
CA ILE A 185 -6.41 -7.27 2.91
C ILE A 185 -5.53 -7.78 4.05
N ALA A 186 -5.60 -7.10 5.19
CA ALA A 186 -4.79 -7.39 6.37
C ALA A 186 -5.57 -7.11 7.66
N ASP A 187 -5.11 -7.67 8.79
CA ASP A 187 -5.70 -7.44 10.12
C ASP A 187 -5.15 -6.19 10.83
N GLY A 188 -4.19 -5.49 10.18
CA GLY A 188 -3.66 -4.20 10.60
C GLY A 188 -2.48 -4.26 11.56
N GLN A 189 -1.91 -5.45 11.84
CA GLN A 189 -0.77 -5.59 12.74
C GLN A 189 0.57 -5.60 11.98
N VAL A 190 1.03 -4.45 11.47
CA VAL A 190 2.45 -4.32 11.07
C VAL A 190 3.32 -4.46 12.33
N THR A 191 4.43 -5.19 12.23
CA THR A 191 5.28 -5.43 13.39
C THR A 191 5.89 -4.12 13.86
N ALA A 192 5.37 -3.55 14.96
CA ALA A 192 5.87 -2.31 15.52
C ALA A 192 7.06 -2.57 16.47
N ALA A 193 7.98 -1.62 16.56
CA ALA A 193 8.97 -1.63 17.63
C ALA A 193 8.27 -1.28 18.95
N ASN A 194 8.86 -1.68 20.09
CA ASN A 194 8.32 -1.31 21.40
C ASN A 194 8.00 0.20 21.43
N ILE A 195 6.73 0.52 21.65
CA ILE A 195 6.08 1.83 21.48
C ILE A 195 6.74 2.95 22.32
N ASN A 196 7.64 2.60 23.24
CA ASN A 196 8.23 3.51 24.22
C ASN A 196 9.29 4.47 23.64
N ASP A 197 9.90 4.18 22.48
CA ASP A 197 11.02 4.98 21.96
C ASP A 197 10.68 5.85 20.73
N GLY A 198 9.45 5.75 20.20
CA GLY A 198 9.05 6.48 18.98
C GLY A 198 9.86 6.13 17.72
N ARG A 199 10.66 5.05 17.76
CA ARG A 199 11.44 4.55 16.63
C ARG A 199 10.62 3.53 15.86
N LEU A 200 10.60 3.67 14.53
CA LEU A 200 10.00 2.70 13.63
C LEU A 200 10.77 1.38 13.68
N SER A 201 10.05 0.25 13.60
CA SER A 201 10.64 -1.07 13.41
C SER A 201 11.29 -1.20 12.03
N PRO A 202 12.15 -2.23 11.82
CA PRO A 202 12.64 -2.57 10.49
C PRO A 202 11.49 -2.81 9.48
N GLN A 203 10.39 -3.45 9.90
CA GLN A 203 9.25 -3.75 9.04
C GLN A 203 8.47 -2.49 8.65
N GLU A 204 8.29 -1.56 9.59
CA GLU A 204 7.66 -0.26 9.32
C GLU A 204 8.52 0.58 8.37
N GLN A 205 9.84 0.63 8.61
CA GLN A 205 10.78 1.34 7.74
C GLN A 205 10.79 0.76 6.32
N ALA A 206 10.84 -0.58 6.20
CA ALA A 206 10.80 -1.25 4.90
C ALA A 206 9.48 -0.98 4.17
N THR A 207 8.35 -1.03 4.88
CA THR A 207 7.04 -0.73 4.30
C THR A 207 6.96 0.71 3.81
N ILE A 208 7.44 1.67 4.61
CA ILE A 208 7.49 3.09 4.20
C ILE A 208 8.39 3.28 2.97
N GLN A 209 9.56 2.64 2.94
CA GLN A 209 10.46 2.74 1.80
C GLN A 209 9.81 2.18 0.53
N ALA A 210 9.17 1.02 0.61
CA ALA A 210 8.46 0.44 -0.53
C ALA A 210 7.32 1.36 -1.04
N ILE A 211 6.60 2.04 -0.16
CA ILE A 211 5.59 3.04 -0.54
C ILE A 211 6.23 4.25 -1.25
N VAL A 212 7.43 4.67 -0.85
CA VAL A 212 8.17 5.74 -1.51
C VAL A 212 8.62 5.31 -2.90
N ASP A 213 9.10 4.08 -3.04
CA ASP A 213 9.58 3.51 -4.29
C ASP A 213 8.44 3.24 -5.29
N ALA A 214 7.21 3.01 -4.81
CA ALA A 214 6.02 2.77 -5.63
C ALA A 214 5.40 4.04 -6.26
N ARG A 215 6.06 5.20 -6.17
CA ARG A 215 5.54 6.50 -6.65
C ARG A 215 5.90 6.81 -8.10
#